data_AF-A0A257G8K7-F1
#
_entry.id   AF-A0A257G8K7-F1
#
_cell.length_a   1.000
_cell.length_b   1.000
_cell.length_c   1.000
_cell.angle_alpha   90.00
_cell.angle_beta   90.00
_cell.angle_gamma   90.00
#
_symmetry.space_group_name_H-M   'P 1'
#
loop_
_entity.id
_entity.type
_entity.pdbx_description
1 polymer ?
#
loop_
_entity_poly.entity_id
_entity_poly.type
_entity_poly.pdbx_seq_one_letter_code
_entity_poly.pdbx_strand_id
1 'polypeptide(L)'
;MVDAAQIEQIYERFCLINASFKALMHKWQIRTMDGAEVPNDHQDAAYDGSVIAELGEIDTLLQPILLDIVALAPRLGRYPLRFSDALTALRGGDAAMMARPLIDSYHTVWFELHEDLISLAGSTRAAEAAAGRGD
;
A
#
# COMPACT_ATOMS: atom_id res chain seq x y z
N MET A 1 25.47 -7.00 -1.45
CA MET A 1 24.76 -7.75 -0.39
C MET A 1 24.06 -6.71 0.45
N VAL A 2 22.75 -6.86 0.65
CA VAL A 2 21.95 -5.91 1.44
C VAL A 2 22.26 -6.11 2.92
N ASP A 3 22.39 -5.02 3.67
CA ASP A 3 22.58 -5.07 5.12
C ASP A 3 21.28 -5.58 5.78
N ALA A 4 21.38 -6.70 6.49
CA ALA A 4 20.25 -7.38 7.12
C ALA A 4 19.59 -6.54 8.23
N ALA A 5 20.39 -5.84 9.04
CA ALA A 5 19.85 -5.01 10.12
C ALA A 5 19.18 -3.76 9.56
N GLN A 6 19.74 -3.20 8.48
CA GLN A 6 19.14 -2.04 7.83
C GLN A 6 17.83 -2.38 7.13
N ILE A 7 17.72 -3.53 6.45
CA ILE A 7 16.46 -3.93 5.83
C ILE A 7 15.38 -4.23 6.87
N GLU A 8 15.73 -4.84 8.00
CA GLU A 8 14.78 -5.11 9.08
C GLU A 8 14.14 -3.82 9.62
N GLN A 9 14.95 -2.79 9.90
CA GLN A 9 14.45 -1.49 10.37
C GLN A 9 13.54 -0.78 9.34
N ILE A 10 13.91 -0.85 8.06
CA ILE A 10 13.09 -0.30 6.98
C ILE A 10 11.77 -1.08 6.88
N TYR A 11 11.83 -2.40 7.00
CA TYR A 11 10.66 -3.27 6.93
C TYR A 11 9.70 -3.04 8.10
N GLU A 12 10.21 -2.87 9.33
CA GLU A 12 9.39 -2.51 10.49
C GLU A 12 8.65 -1.18 10.30
N ARG A 13 9.34 -0.15 9.79
CA ARG A 13 8.71 1.14 9.43
C ARG A 13 7.63 0.97 8.37
N PHE A 14 7.90 0.17 7.33
CA PHE A 14 6.92 -0.16 6.29
C PHE A 14 5.69 -0.86 6.90
N CYS A 15 5.88 -1.80 7.82
CA CYS A 15 4.78 -2.55 8.46
C CYS A 15 3.80 -1.65 9.21
N LEU A 16 4.27 -0.54 9.80
CA LEU A 16 3.40 0.45 10.45
C LEU A 16 2.47 1.13 9.42
N ILE A 17 2.99 1.46 8.24
CA ILE A 17 2.19 2.04 7.17
C ILE A 17 1.28 0.97 6.54
N ASN A 18 1.74 -0.27 6.45
CA ASN A 18 0.94 -1.40 5.95
C ASN A 18 -0.36 -1.60 6.75
N ALA A 19 -0.31 -1.46 8.08
CA ALA A 19 -1.52 -1.52 8.89
C ALA A 19 -2.54 -0.41 8.51
N SER A 20 -2.05 0.81 8.26
CA SER A 20 -2.90 1.94 7.83
C SER A 20 -3.46 1.72 6.43
N PHE A 21 -2.64 1.22 5.50
CA PHE A 21 -3.08 0.91 4.14
C PHE A 21 -4.14 -0.19 4.10
N LYS A 22 -4.01 -1.25 4.91
CA LYS A 22 -5.04 -2.29 5.05
C LYS A 22 -6.36 -1.72 5.57
N ALA A 23 -6.32 -0.86 6.57
CA ALA A 23 -7.52 -0.18 7.08
C ALA A 23 -8.16 0.70 5.99
N LEU A 24 -7.35 1.40 5.20
CA LEU A 24 -7.83 2.20 4.07
C LEU A 24 -8.49 1.33 2.99
N MET A 25 -7.88 0.19 2.65
CA MET A 25 -8.46 -0.74 1.68
C MET A 25 -9.79 -1.32 2.17
N HIS A 26 -9.90 -1.61 3.47
CA HIS A 26 -11.17 -2.02 4.06
C HIS A 26 -12.22 -0.92 3.93
N LYS A 27 -11.90 0.35 4.24
CA LYS A 27 -12.81 1.50 4.03
C LYS A 27 -13.23 1.65 2.57
N TRP A 28 -12.30 1.45 1.64
CA TRP A 28 -12.59 1.52 0.21
C TRP A 28 -13.59 0.44 -0.22
N GLN A 29 -13.50 -0.76 0.34
CA GLN A 29 -14.31 -1.91 -0.03
C GLN A 29 -15.63 -2.03 0.75
N ILE A 30 -15.63 -1.62 2.03
CA ILE A 30 -16.70 -1.86 3.00
C ILE A 30 -17.03 -0.55 3.72
N ARG A 31 -18.32 -0.23 3.77
CA ARG A 31 -18.87 0.89 4.55
C ARG A 31 -19.70 0.37 5.71
N THR A 32 -19.68 1.09 6.82
CA THR A 32 -20.65 0.89 7.89
C THR A 32 -21.86 1.80 7.65
N MET A 33 -23.02 1.21 7.37
CA MET A 33 -24.30 1.92 7.22
C MET A 33 -25.31 1.34 8.22
N ASP A 34 -25.93 2.18 9.02
CA ASP A 34 -26.90 1.78 10.06
C ASP A 34 -26.40 0.65 10.99
N GLY A 35 -25.10 0.65 11.27
CA GLY A 35 -24.45 -0.37 12.12
C GLY A 35 -24.14 -1.70 11.43
N ALA A 36 -24.40 -1.82 10.13
CA ALA A 36 -24.06 -3.00 9.32
C ALA A 36 -22.91 -2.70 8.36
N GLU A 37 -22.03 -3.69 8.15
CA GLU A 37 -21.03 -3.66 7.10
C GLU A 37 -21.66 -4.02 5.76
N VAL A 38 -21.55 -3.12 4.79
CA VAL A 38 -22.06 -3.28 3.43
C VAL A 38 -20.93 -2.97 2.43
N PRO A 39 -20.89 -3.65 1.26
CA PRO A 39 -19.95 -3.27 0.20
C PRO A 39 -20.12 -1.80 -0.18
N ASN A 40 -18.99 -1.10 -0.36
CA ASN A 40 -19.02 0.23 -0.93
C ASN A 40 -19.45 0.14 -2.40
N ASP A 41 -20.58 0.75 -2.73
CA ASP A 41 -21.11 0.77 -4.10
C ASP A 41 -20.54 1.91 -4.95
N HIS A 42 -19.67 2.75 -4.36
CA HIS A 42 -19.00 3.88 -5.01
C HIS A 42 -19.96 4.93 -5.60
N GLN A 43 -21.19 5.04 -5.07
CA GLN A 43 -22.15 6.08 -5.48
C GLN A 43 -21.95 7.41 -4.73
N ASP A 44 -21.20 7.39 -3.62
CA ASP A 44 -20.89 8.55 -2.79
C ASP A 44 -19.49 9.09 -3.11
N ALA A 45 -19.41 9.97 -4.10
CA ALA A 45 -18.15 10.55 -4.56
C ALA A 45 -17.41 11.35 -3.47
N ALA A 46 -18.12 11.91 -2.49
CA ALA A 46 -17.50 12.63 -1.38
C ALA A 46 -16.80 11.65 -0.41
N TYR A 47 -17.44 10.52 -0.13
CA TYR A 47 -16.83 9.44 0.64
C TYR A 47 -15.59 8.88 -0.06
N ASP A 48 -15.70 8.50 -1.33
CA ASP A 48 -14.58 7.95 -2.10
C ASP A 48 -13.43 8.96 -2.20
N GLY A 49 -13.75 10.24 -2.41
CA GLY A 49 -12.78 11.33 -2.41
C GLY A 49 -12.03 11.47 -1.07
N SER A 50 -12.72 11.26 0.06
CA SER A 50 -12.09 11.27 1.39
C SER A 50 -11.11 10.10 1.60
N VAL A 51 -11.46 8.92 1.09
CA VAL A 51 -10.57 7.74 1.14
C VAL A 51 -9.34 7.95 0.24
N ILE A 52 -9.51 8.54 -0.95
CA ILE A 52 -8.39 8.90 -1.83
C ILE A 52 -7.49 9.98 -1.20
N ALA A 53 -8.06 10.92 -0.44
CA ALA A 53 -7.28 11.90 0.31
C ALA A 53 -6.42 11.24 1.39
N GLU A 54 -7.00 10.31 2.17
CA GLU A 54 -6.28 9.51 3.18
C GLU A 54 -5.16 8.67 2.53
N LEU A 55 -5.39 8.13 1.33
CA LEU A 55 -4.34 7.44 0.57
C LEU A 55 -3.17 8.36 0.24
N GLY A 56 -3.44 9.63 -0.07
CA GLY A 56 -2.40 10.63 -0.30
C GLY A 56 -1.54 10.92 0.94
N GLU A 57 -2.12 10.85 2.13
CA GLU A 57 -1.38 10.97 3.39
C GLU A 57 -0.49 9.74 3.62
N ILE A 58 -1.02 8.54 3.35
CA ILE A 58 -0.26 7.29 3.40
C ILE A 58 0.90 7.31 2.40
N ASP A 59 0.67 7.76 1.16
CA ASP A 59 1.72 7.90 0.14
C ASP A 59 2.83 8.84 0.62
N THR A 60 2.46 10.00 1.18
CA THR A 60 3.42 10.97 1.71
C THR A 60 4.34 10.35 2.78
N LEU A 61 3.80 9.49 3.64
CA LEU A 61 4.57 8.77 4.66
C LEU A 61 5.42 7.64 4.05
N LEU A 62 4.94 7.01 2.97
CA LEU A 62 5.62 5.93 2.26
C LEU A 62 6.83 6.43 1.46
N GLN A 63 6.76 7.60 0.82
CA GLN A 63 7.83 8.14 -0.04
C GLN A 63 9.24 8.11 0.57
N PRO A 64 9.49 8.62 1.81
CA PRO A 64 10.83 8.54 2.41
C PRO A 64 11.28 7.09 2.65
N ILE A 65 10.36 6.17 2.97
CA ILE A 65 10.70 4.75 3.11
C ILE A 65 11.11 4.16 1.76
N LEU A 66 10.43 4.52 0.67
CA LEU A 66 10.80 4.09 -0.67
C LEU A 66 12.20 4.56 -1.06
N LEU A 67 12.59 5.78 -0.69
CA LEU A 67 13.95 6.27 -0.94
C LEU A 67 15.00 5.45 -0.17
N ASP A 68 14.74 5.13 1.10
CA ASP A 68 15.61 4.27 1.91
C ASP A 68 15.72 2.85 1.31
N ILE A 69 14.59 2.28 0.86
CA ILE A 69 14.53 0.98 0.18
C ILE A 69 15.37 0.99 -1.10
N VAL A 70 15.23 2.03 -1.92
CA VAL A 70 15.95 2.14 -3.20
C VAL A 70 17.44 2.35 -2.99
N ALA A 71 17.83 3.15 -1.99
CA ALA A 71 19.23 3.32 -1.61
C ALA A 71 19.87 2.00 -1.19
N LEU A 72 19.14 1.19 -0.41
CA LEU A 72 19.62 -0.13 0.05
C LEU A 72 19.59 -1.19 -1.07
N ALA A 73 18.56 -1.15 -1.92
CA ALA A 73 18.32 -2.15 -2.94
C ALA A 73 17.89 -1.52 -4.28
N PRO A 74 18.85 -1.00 -5.08
CA PRO A 74 18.56 -0.21 -6.29
C PRO A 74 17.65 -0.88 -7.34
N ARG A 75 17.61 -2.22 -7.37
CA ARG A 75 16.68 -3.00 -8.23
C ARG A 75 15.19 -2.69 -7.97
N LEU A 76 14.86 -2.14 -6.80
CA LEU A 76 13.50 -1.73 -6.43
C LEU A 76 13.20 -0.27 -6.83
N GLY A 77 14.10 0.41 -7.56
CA GLY A 77 13.95 1.78 -8.04
C GLY A 77 12.74 2.07 -8.92
N ARG A 78 12.02 1.03 -9.36
CA ARG A 78 10.79 1.15 -10.16
C ARG A 78 9.56 1.57 -9.34
N TYR A 79 9.53 1.33 -8.03
CA TYR A 79 8.32 1.52 -7.22
C TYR A 79 7.88 2.98 -7.02
N PRO A 80 8.78 3.94 -6.73
CA PRO A 80 8.36 5.33 -6.48
C PRO A 80 7.52 5.93 -7.61
N LEU A 81 7.94 5.72 -8.86
CA LEU A 81 7.22 6.22 -10.02
C LEU A 81 5.86 5.53 -10.17
N ARG A 82 5.79 4.21 -10.00
CA ARG A 82 4.53 3.44 -10.11
C ARG A 82 3.49 3.87 -9.08
N PHE A 83 3.89 4.13 -7.83
CA PHE A 83 2.97 4.69 -6.82
C PHE A 83 2.50 6.10 -7.20
N SER A 84 3.42 6.96 -7.65
CA SER A 84 3.10 8.33 -8.05
C SER A 84 2.13 8.38 -9.23
N ASP A 85 2.34 7.53 -10.24
CA ASP A 85 1.47 7.42 -11.41
C ASP A 85 0.08 6.91 -11.02
N ALA A 86 0.00 5.86 -10.18
CA ALA A 86 -1.27 5.32 -9.71
C ALA A 86 -2.07 6.35 -8.88
N LEU A 87 -1.41 7.06 -7.96
CA LEU A 87 -2.05 8.10 -7.15
C LEU A 87 -2.48 9.30 -8.00
N THR A 88 -1.69 9.68 -9.01
CA THR A 88 -2.04 10.75 -9.95
C THR A 88 -3.29 10.38 -10.75
N ALA A 89 -3.37 9.15 -11.25
CA ALA A 89 -4.54 8.68 -11.98
C ALA A 89 -5.80 8.58 -11.07
N LEU A 90 -5.64 8.13 -9.82
CA LEU A 90 -6.72 8.13 -8.82
C LEU A 90 -7.26 9.55 -8.57
N ARG A 91 -6.37 10.52 -8.35
CA ARG A 91 -6.73 11.93 -8.19
C ARG A 91 -7.34 12.53 -9.46
N GLY A 92 -7.02 11.97 -10.62
CA GLY A 92 -7.62 12.27 -11.92
C GLY A 92 -9.01 11.64 -12.14
N GLY A 93 -9.52 10.85 -11.18
CA GLY A 93 -10.85 10.24 -11.23
C GLY A 93 -10.89 8.79 -11.72
N ASP A 94 -9.74 8.16 -12.00
CA ASP A 94 -9.70 6.73 -12.34
C ASP A 94 -9.72 5.87 -11.07
N ALA A 95 -10.91 5.63 -10.54
CA ALA A 95 -11.11 4.78 -9.36
C ALA A 95 -10.59 3.34 -9.53
N ALA A 96 -10.45 2.85 -10.77
CA ALA A 96 -9.89 1.52 -11.01
C ALA A 96 -8.42 1.42 -10.57
N MET A 97 -7.71 2.55 -10.56
CA MET A 97 -6.32 2.63 -10.09
C MET A 97 -6.17 2.46 -8.57
N MET A 98 -7.26 2.32 -7.80
CA MET A 98 -7.18 1.96 -6.38
C MET A 98 -6.71 0.52 -6.22
N ALA A 99 -7.45 -0.42 -6.80
CA ALA A 99 -7.24 -1.85 -6.55
C ALA A 99 -7.64 -2.80 -7.68
N ARG A 100 -7.86 -2.32 -8.91
CA ARG A 100 -8.15 -3.22 -10.02
C ARG A 100 -6.95 -4.15 -10.24
N PRO A 101 -7.14 -5.48 -10.25
CA PRO A 101 -6.06 -6.42 -10.46
C PRO A 101 -5.53 -6.35 -11.90
N LEU A 102 -4.33 -6.89 -12.11
CA LEU A 102 -3.65 -7.01 -13.42
C LEU A 102 -3.27 -5.70 -14.10
N ILE A 103 -3.43 -4.58 -13.41
CA ILE A 103 -2.90 -3.27 -13.81
C ILE A 103 -2.02 -2.73 -12.67
N ASP A 104 -1.24 -1.69 -12.95
CA ASP A 104 -0.47 -0.96 -11.93
C ASP A 104 -1.38 -0.08 -11.04
N SER A 105 -2.46 -0.66 -10.52
CA SER A 105 -3.24 -0.04 -9.45
C SER A 105 -2.37 0.13 -8.21
N TYR A 106 -2.69 1.11 -7.38
CA TYR A 106 -1.94 1.42 -6.17
C TYR A 106 -1.79 0.18 -5.26
N HIS A 107 -2.88 -0.58 -5.07
CA HIS A 107 -2.85 -1.84 -4.33
C HIS A 107 -1.97 -2.91 -5.00
N THR A 108 -2.00 -3.07 -6.32
CA THR A 108 -1.12 -4.04 -7.00
C THR A 108 0.35 -3.68 -6.81
N VAL A 109 0.71 -2.41 -6.96
CA VAL A 109 2.07 -1.92 -6.72
C VAL A 109 2.48 -2.11 -5.25
N TRP A 110 1.55 -1.88 -4.31
CA TRP A 110 1.74 -2.15 -2.88
C TRP A 110 2.04 -3.62 -2.60
N PHE A 111 1.21 -4.52 -3.11
CA PHE A 111 1.35 -5.97 -2.94
C PHE A 111 2.71 -6.46 -3.45
N GLU A 112 3.12 -6.02 -4.64
CA GLU A 112 4.41 -6.40 -5.22
C GLU A 112 5.59 -5.88 -4.39
N LEU A 113 5.53 -4.63 -3.93
CA LEU A 113 6.55 -4.08 -3.04
C LEU A 113 6.66 -4.90 -1.75
N HIS A 114 5.52 -5.23 -1.16
CA HIS A 114 5.46 -6.00 0.07
C HIS A 114 6.12 -7.38 -0.11
N GLU A 115 5.85 -8.08 -1.22
CA GLU A 115 6.52 -9.35 -1.55
C GLU A 115 8.03 -9.22 -1.69
N ASP A 116 8.49 -8.17 -2.38
CA ASP A 116 9.90 -7.90 -2.56
C ASP A 116 10.60 -7.61 -1.21
N LEU A 117 9.91 -6.94 -0.28
CA LEU A 117 10.42 -6.62 1.05
C LEU A 117 10.44 -7.83 1.99
N ILE A 118 9.40 -8.67 1.99
CA ILE A 118 9.37 -9.94 2.74
C ILE A 118 10.55 -10.81 2.34
N SER A 119 10.75 -10.95 1.01
CA SER A 119 11.86 -11.72 0.46
C SER A 119 13.22 -11.12 0.84
N LEU A 120 13.34 -9.78 0.82
CA LEU A 120 14.59 -9.09 1.14
C LEU A 120 14.94 -9.13 2.63
N ALA A 121 13.94 -9.11 3.51
CA ALA A 121 14.08 -9.27 4.96
C ALA A 121 14.32 -10.73 5.38
N GLY A 122 14.25 -11.69 4.45
CA GLY A 122 14.39 -13.12 4.75
C GLY A 122 13.20 -13.71 5.51
N SER A 123 12.04 -13.05 5.47
CA SER A 123 10.79 -13.54 6.07
C SER A 123 10.00 -14.39 5.07
N THR A 124 8.81 -14.84 5.46
CA THR A 124 7.88 -15.57 4.60
C THR A 124 6.46 -15.04 4.76
N ARG A 125 5.63 -15.19 3.74
CA ARG A 125 4.19 -14.85 3.82
C ARG A 125 3.48 -15.51 4.99
N ALA A 126 3.82 -16.76 5.30
CA ALA A 126 3.23 -17.47 6.44
C ALA A 126 3.60 -16.81 7.78
N ALA A 127 4.86 -16.37 7.94
CA ALA A 127 5.31 -15.67 9.13
C ALA A 127 4.64 -14.29 9.26
N GLU A 128 4.48 -13.55 8.15
CA GLU A 128 3.80 -12.26 8.14
C GLU A 128 2.29 -12.39 8.44
N ALA A 129 1.63 -13.41 7.89
CA ALA A 129 0.24 -13.71 8.21
C ALA A 129 0.06 -14.04 9.71
N ALA A 130 0.94 -14.89 10.27
CA ALA A 130 0.93 -15.20 11.70
C ALA A 130 1.15 -13.96 12.59
N ALA A 131 1.86 -12.95 12.08
CA ALA A 131 2.09 -11.68 12.76
C ALA A 131 0.99 -10.63 12.49
N GLY A 132 -0.07 -10.96 11.75
CA GLY A 132 -1.15 -10.04 11.38
C GLY A 132 -0.79 -9.02 10.30
N ARG A 133 0.38 -9.18 9.67
CA ARG A 133 0.95 -8.27 8.66
C ARG A 133 0.71 -8.74 7.23
N GLY A 134 0.15 -9.93 7.01
CA GLY A 134 -0.25 -10.38 5.67
C GLY A 134 -1.27 -9.44 5.02
N ASP A 135 -1.34 -9.45 3.69
CA ASP A 135 -2.32 -8.66 2.92
C ASP A 135 -3.75 -9.17 3.13
#